data_AF-A0A2I0QFX4-F1
#
_entry.id   AF-A0A2I0QFX4-F1
#
_cell.length_a   1.000
_cell.length_b   1.000
_cell.length_c   1.000
_cell.angle_alpha   90.00
_cell.angle_beta   90.00
_cell.angle_gamma   90.00
#
_symmetry.space_group_name_H-M   'P 1'
#
loop_
_entity.id
_entity.type
_entity.pdbx_description
1 polymer ?
#
loop_
_entity_poly.entity_id
_entity_poly.type
_entity_poly.pdbx_seq_one_letter_code
_entity_poly.pdbx_strand_id
1 'polypeptide(L)' 'MLGKNLAQVALHYGANDFDGTIEKENITYAAGKISERSANVEELKNLIKGAGRIPAIRTTDYKIVKILE' A
#
# COMPACT_ATOMS: atom_id res chain seq x y z
N MET A 1 3.41 -6.96 -9.29
CA MET A 1 2.82 -6.52 -8.00
C MET A 1 1.65 -7.41 -7.66
N LEU A 2 1.46 -7.71 -6.36
CA LEU A 2 0.26 -8.38 -5.87
C LEU A 2 -0.95 -7.47 -6.05
N GLY A 3 -2.12 -8.04 -6.35
CA GLY A 3 -3.39 -7.31 -6.27
C GLY A 3 -3.77 -7.00 -4.82
N LYS A 4 -4.58 -5.97 -4.60
CA LYS A 4 -4.97 -5.47 -3.27
C LYS A 4 -5.49 -6.56 -2.33
N ASN A 5 -6.39 -7.42 -2.84
CA ASN A 5 -6.98 -8.51 -2.07
C ASN A 5 -5.92 -9.52 -1.59
N LEU A 6 -5.00 -9.92 -2.48
CA LEU A 6 -3.94 -10.87 -2.13
C LEU A 6 -2.91 -10.24 -1.19
N ALA A 7 -2.61 -8.95 -1.38
CA ALA A 7 -1.72 -8.21 -0.48
C ALA A 7 -2.31 -8.11 0.93
N GLN A 8 -3.62 -7.91 1.08
CA GLN A 8 -4.29 -7.95 2.39
C GLN A 8 -4.20 -9.33 3.04
N VAL A 9 -4.44 -10.41 2.27
CA VAL A 9 -4.28 -11.79 2.77
C VAL A 9 -2.86 -12.02 3.26
N ALA A 10 -1.84 -11.55 2.54
CA ALA A 10 -0.43 -11.74 2.90
C ALA A 10 -0.07 -11.17 4.29
N LEU A 11 -0.80 -10.16 4.79
CA LEU A 11 -0.61 -9.62 6.15
C LEU A 11 -0.92 -10.62 7.27
N HIS A 12 -1.71 -11.64 6.96
CA HIS A 12 -1.97 -12.75 7.87
C HIS A 12 -0.86 -13.82 7.85
N TYR A 13 0.03 -13.79 6.86
CA TYR A 13 1.03 -14.82 6.59
C TYR A 13 2.47 -14.28 6.59
N GLY A 14 2.73 -13.22 7.36
CA GLY A 14 4.08 -12.73 7.65
C GLY A 14 4.50 -11.46 6.91
N ALA A 15 3.72 -11.00 5.93
CA ALA A 15 3.94 -9.67 5.37
C ALA A 15 3.58 -8.59 6.40
N ASN A 16 4.39 -7.53 6.46
CA ASN A 16 4.19 -6.39 7.38
C ASN A 16 4.35 -5.04 6.69
N ASP A 17 4.50 -5.03 5.36
CA ASP A 17 4.87 -3.85 4.59
C ASP A 17 4.11 -3.84 3.25
N PHE A 18 3.49 -2.70 2.95
CA PHE A 18 2.90 -2.44 1.65
C PHE A 18 3.85 -1.61 0.82
N ASP A 19 4.06 -2.03 -0.42
CA ASP A 19 4.61 -1.14 -1.42
C ASP A 19 3.62 0.02 -1.61
N GLY A 20 4.10 1.24 -1.41
CA GLY A 20 3.25 2.40 -1.11
C GLY A 20 2.34 2.86 -2.26
N THR A 21 1.89 4.12 -2.19
CA THR A 21 1.14 4.74 -3.28
C THR A 21 2.04 5.59 -4.17
N ILE A 22 1.73 5.61 -5.47
CA ILE A 22 2.32 6.57 -6.40
C ILE A 22 1.24 7.60 -6.73
N GLU A 23 1.37 8.81 -6.18
CA GLU A 23 0.41 9.89 -6.43
C GLU A 23 0.45 10.39 -7.87
N LYS A 24 1.65 10.42 -8.48
CA LYS A 24 1.86 10.87 -9.84
C LYS A 24 2.69 9.88 -10.64
N GLU A 25 2.02 8.84 -11.10
CA GLU A 25 2.61 7.85 -11.98
C GLU A 25 2.61 8.41 -13.41
N ASN A 26 3.77 8.71 -13.99
CA ASN A 26 3.86 9.23 -15.38
C ASN A 26 4.49 8.22 -16.34
N ILE A 27 5.33 7.31 -15.85
CA ILE A 27 6.15 6.41 -16.68
C ILE A 27 5.25 5.34 -17.30
N THR A 28 4.48 4.62 -16.47
CA THR A 28 3.65 3.54 -16.98
C THR A 28 2.46 4.05 -17.80
N TYR A 29 1.93 5.24 -17.49
CA TYR A 29 0.91 5.89 -18.33
C TYR A 29 1.49 6.33 -19.69
N ALA A 30 2.69 6.90 -19.73
CA ALA A 30 3.37 7.21 -20.98
C ALA A 30 3.66 5.96 -21.83
N ALA A 31 3.85 4.80 -21.19
CA ALA A 31 3.98 3.50 -21.84
C ALA A 31 2.63 2.86 -22.25
N GLY A 32 1.52 3.60 -22.16
CA GLY A 32 0.20 3.16 -22.65
C GLY A 32 -0.67 2.42 -21.62
N LYS A 33 -0.37 2.50 -20.32
CA LYS A 33 -1.21 1.89 -19.28
C LYS A 33 -2.58 2.57 -19.22
N ILE A 34 -3.64 1.77 -19.35
CA ILE A 34 -5.05 2.21 -19.35
C ILE A 34 -5.74 1.91 -18.00
N SER A 35 -5.03 1.32 -17.04
CA SER A 35 -5.62 0.80 -15.80
C SER A 35 -5.96 1.87 -14.77
N GLU A 36 -6.76 1.47 -13.77
CA GLU A 36 -7.08 2.25 -12.57
C GLU A 36 -5.81 2.80 -11.88
N ARG A 37 -6.00 3.96 -11.22
CA ARG A 37 -4.96 4.64 -10.44
C ARG A 37 -4.50 3.76 -9.28
N SER A 38 -3.26 3.99 -8.85
CA SER A 38 -2.65 3.42 -7.64
C SER A 38 -3.61 3.51 -6.44
N ALA A 39 -3.53 2.54 -5.52
CA ALA A 39 -4.26 2.64 -4.25
C ALA A 39 -3.87 3.94 -3.55
N ASN A 40 -4.83 4.73 -3.08
CA ASN A 40 -4.51 5.92 -2.30
C ASN A 40 -4.19 5.54 -0.84
N VAL A 41 -3.67 6.50 -0.07
CA VAL A 41 -3.28 6.27 1.34
C VAL A 41 -4.45 5.75 2.18
N GLU A 42 -5.65 6.26 1.96
CA GLU A 42 -6.84 5.87 2.72
C GLU A 42 -7.25 4.42 2.43
N GLU A 43 -7.12 3.99 1.18
CA GLU A 43 -7.40 2.60 0.79
C GLU A 43 -6.40 1.63 1.42
N LEU A 44 -5.10 1.95 1.39
CA LEU A 44 -4.07 1.13 2.06
C LEU A 44 -4.32 1.06 3.57
N LYS A 45 -4.69 2.18 4.19
CA LYS A 45 -5.05 2.24 5.61
C LYS A 45 -6.20 1.29 5.94
N ASN A 46 -7.25 1.29 5.12
CA ASN A 46 -8.41 0.42 5.30
C ASN A 46 -8.08 -1.06 5.08
N LEU A 47 -7.23 -1.38 4.10
CA LEU A 47 -6.75 -2.76 3.88
C LEU A 47 -5.98 -3.28 5.10
N ILE A 48 -5.05 -2.48 5.63
CA ILE A 48 -4.25 -2.85 6.81
C ILE A 48 -5.15 -3.06 8.03
N LYS A 49 -6.07 -2.13 8.30
CA LYS A 49 -7.04 -2.25 9.41
C LYS A 49 -7.96 -3.46 9.25
N GLY A 50 -8.44 -3.71 8.03
CA GLY A 50 -9.28 -4.87 7.71
C GLY A 50 -8.59 -6.20 8.00
N ALA A 51 -7.26 -6.24 7.96
CA ALA A 51 -6.46 -7.40 8.38
C ALA A 51 -6.13 -7.42 9.88
N GLY A 52 -6.72 -6.53 10.69
CA GLY A 52 -6.48 -6.44 12.14
C GLY A 52 -5.10 -5.90 12.51
N ARG A 53 -4.46 -5.11 11.64
CA ARG A 53 -3.12 -4.53 11.85
C ARG A 53 -3.18 -3.01 12.04
N ILE A 54 -2.09 -2.43 12.52
CA ILE A 54 -1.96 -0.98 12.72
C ILE A 54 -1.26 -0.37 11.49
N PRO A 55 -1.94 0.47 10.69
CA PRO A 55 -1.30 1.16 9.58
C PRO A 55 -0.36 2.27 10.08
N ALA A 56 0.82 2.35 9.48
CA ALA A 56 1.84 3.33 9.84
C ALA A 56 2.68 3.76 8.63
N ILE A 57 3.13 5.01 8.66
CA ILE A 57 4.13 5.54 7.75
C ILE A 57 5.51 5.23 8.34
N ARG A 58 6.42 4.74 7.49
CA ARG A 58 7.79 4.39 7.89
C ARG A 58 8.83 5.08 7.01
N THR A 59 10.04 5.16 7.53
CA THR A 59 11.25 5.49 6.76
C THR A 59 11.75 4.28 5.97
N THR A 60 12.78 4.49 5.13
CA THR A 60 13.45 3.44 4.36
C THR A 60 14.16 2.42 5.25
N ASP A 61 14.59 2.80 6.45
CA ASP A 61 15.15 1.92 7.50
C ASP A 61 14.09 1.40 8.50
N TYR A 62 12.81 1.42 8.10
CA TYR A 62 11.67 0.85 8.83
C TYR A 62 11.32 1.48 10.19
N LYS A 63 11.83 2.67 10.50
CA LYS A 63 11.39 3.41 11.68
C LYS A 63 10.00 3.97 11.46
N ILE A 64 9.13 3.80 12.46
CA ILE A 64 7.77 4.34 12.44
C ILE A 64 7.83 5.86 12.61
N VAL A 65 7.28 6.57 11.62
CA VAL A 65 7.18 8.04 11.61
C VAL A 65 5.83 8.48 12.20
N LYS A 66 4.75 7.81 11.78
CA LYS A 66 3.39 8.17 12.17
C LYS A 66 2.47 6.96 12.09
N ILE A 67 1.65 6.74 13.13
CA ILE A 67 0.52 5.81 13.09
C ILE A 67 -0.67 6.50 12.41
N LEU A 68 -1.34 5.79 11.51
CA LEU A 68 -2.50 6.28 10.78
C LEU A 68 -3.77 5.82 11.50
N GLU A 69 -4.58 6.78 11.97
CA GLU A 69 -5.80 6.50 12.73
C GLU A 69 -6.98 6.00 11.93
#